data_AF-A0A167MDY4-F1
#
_entry.id   AF-A0A167MDY4-F1
#
_cell.length_a   1.000
_cell.length_b   1.000
_cell.length_c   1.000
_cell.angle_alpha   90.00
_cell.angle_beta   90.00
_cell.angle_gamma   90.00
#
_symmetry.space_group_name_H-M   'P 1'
#
loop_
_entity.id
_entity.type
_entity.pdbx_description
1 polymer ?
#
loop_
_entity_poly.entity_id
_entity_poly.type
_entity_poly.pdbx_seq_one_letter_code
_entity_poly.pdbx_strand_id
1 'polypeptide(L)'
;MAVRQLLLYRKNLGTLVEESGITSPSPLPNYLTAASPPPSEPRLRFCVSCGYWGHYRCQKCGDEYCSIKCGEWHREFRCGKV
;
A
#
# COMPACT_ATOMS: atom_id res chain seq x y z
N MET A 1 -11.08 -36.86 6.02
CA MET A 1 -11.12 -36.12 7.30
C MET A 1 -10.32 -34.80 7.29
N ALA A 2 -9.30 -34.62 6.43
CA ALA A 2 -8.52 -33.37 6.39
C ALA A 2 -9.27 -32.13 5.86
N VAL A 3 -10.08 -32.28 4.80
CA VAL A 3 -10.79 -31.14 4.16
C VAL A 3 -11.83 -30.52 5.10
N ARG A 4 -12.60 -31.34 5.83
CA ARG A 4 -13.60 -30.87 6.79
C ARG A 4 -12.96 -30.11 7.96
N GLN A 5 -11.77 -30.52 8.38
CA GLN A 5 -11.01 -29.83 9.41
C GLN A 5 -10.57 -28.45 8.93
N LEU A 6 -10.02 -28.33 7.71
CA LEU A 6 -9.61 -27.05 7.11
C LEU A 6 -10.77 -26.05 6.94
N LEU A 7 -11.95 -26.53 6.51
CA LEU A 7 -13.13 -25.68 6.30
C LEU A 7 -13.78 -25.22 7.62
N LEU A 8 -13.66 -25.99 8.68
CA LEU A 8 -14.20 -25.66 10.01
C LEU A 8 -13.15 -24.98 10.92
N TYR A 9 -11.92 -24.82 10.42
CA TYR A 9 -10.80 -24.28 11.15
C TYR A 9 -10.92 -22.77 11.33
N ARG A 10 -11.15 -22.32 12.56
CA ARG A 10 -11.15 -20.89 12.92
C ARG A 10 -9.81 -20.50 13.53
N LYS A 11 -8.82 -20.27 12.68
CA LYS A 11 -7.54 -19.68 13.08
C LYS A 11 -7.39 -18.30 12.46
N ASN A 12 -6.80 -17.38 13.23
CA ASN A 12 -6.46 -16.06 12.70
C ASN A 12 -5.17 -16.18 11.85
N LEU A 13 -4.86 -15.14 11.09
CA LEU A 13 -3.65 -15.15 10.26
C LEU A 13 -2.36 -15.32 11.11
N GLY A 14 -2.32 -14.72 12.31
CA GLY A 14 -1.15 -14.79 13.20
C GLY A 14 -0.78 -16.21 13.58
N THR A 15 -1.75 -17.03 14.00
CA THR A 15 -1.49 -18.42 14.37
C THR A 15 -1.07 -19.28 13.18
N LEU A 16 -1.62 -19.00 11.98
CA LEU A 16 -1.19 -19.68 10.76
C LEU A 16 0.27 -19.36 10.39
N VAL A 17 0.69 -18.12 10.60
CA VAL A 17 2.08 -17.69 10.36
C VAL A 17 3.04 -18.39 11.32
N GLU A 18 2.70 -18.45 12.61
CA GLU A 18 3.50 -19.15 13.63
C GLU A 18 3.63 -20.65 13.33
N GLU A 19 2.53 -21.32 12.97
CA GLU A 19 2.51 -22.75 12.64
C GLU A 19 3.28 -23.09 11.36
N SER A 20 3.30 -22.17 10.39
CA SER A 20 3.97 -22.39 9.11
C SER A 20 5.50 -22.32 9.19
N GLY A 21 6.06 -21.77 10.28
CA GLY A 21 7.50 -21.60 10.44
C GLY A 21 8.16 -20.67 9.41
N ILE A 22 7.39 -19.85 8.68
CA ILE A 22 7.90 -18.97 7.61
C ILE A 22 8.89 -17.90 8.11
N THR A 23 8.89 -17.61 9.41
CA THR A 23 9.85 -16.69 10.04
C THR A 23 11.25 -17.30 10.14
N SER A 24 11.36 -18.63 10.10
CA SER A 24 12.67 -19.29 10.09
C SER A 24 13.40 -19.04 8.76
N PRO A 25 14.72 -18.80 8.79
CA PRO A 25 15.49 -18.58 7.58
C PRO A 25 15.45 -19.84 6.71
N SER A 26 14.80 -19.72 5.56
CA SER A 26 14.62 -20.78 4.56
C SER A 26 15.31 -20.37 3.25
N PRO A 27 15.96 -21.30 2.53
CA PRO A 27 16.53 -21.02 1.21
C PRO A 27 15.45 -20.84 0.14
N LEU A 28 14.22 -21.30 0.38
CA LEU A 28 13.09 -21.12 -0.52
C LEU A 28 12.41 -19.77 -0.26
N PRO A 29 12.03 -19.03 -1.32
CA PRO A 29 11.31 -17.77 -1.17
C PRO A 29 9.94 -18.02 -0.52
N ASN A 30 9.66 -17.28 0.54
CA ASN A 30 8.39 -17.23 1.25
C ASN A 30 7.76 -15.83 1.16
N TYR A 31 6.57 -15.66 1.76
CA TYR A 31 5.84 -14.38 1.78
C TYR A 31 6.68 -13.20 2.32
N LEU A 32 7.57 -13.44 3.28
CA LEU A 32 8.40 -12.39 3.89
C LEU A 32 9.59 -12.01 3.01
N THR A 33 10.13 -12.95 2.24
CA THR A 33 11.28 -12.73 1.34
C THR A 33 10.87 -12.26 -0.06
N ALA A 34 9.61 -12.43 -0.44
CA ALA A 34 9.08 -12.07 -1.76
C ALA A 34 8.82 -10.55 -1.89
N ALA A 35 9.80 -9.73 -1.52
CA ALA A 35 9.74 -8.27 -1.67
C ALA A 35 10.31 -7.85 -3.03
N SER A 36 9.64 -6.93 -3.71
CA SER A 36 10.21 -6.30 -4.92
C SER A 36 11.35 -5.35 -4.55
N PRO A 37 12.38 -5.22 -5.40
CA PRO A 37 13.36 -4.15 -5.23
C PRO A 37 12.69 -2.77 -5.33
N PRO A 38 13.33 -1.70 -4.82
CA PRO A 38 12.83 -0.35 -5.01
C PRO A 38 12.77 0.03 -6.50
N PRO A 39 11.83 0.91 -6.90
CA PRO A 39 11.70 1.33 -8.30
C PRO A 39 12.94 2.09 -8.77
N SER A 40 13.35 1.87 -10.02
CA SER A 40 14.43 2.61 -10.68
C SER A 40 13.99 3.98 -11.17
N GLU A 41 12.72 4.12 -11.56
CA GLU A 41 12.17 5.35 -12.12
C GLU A 41 11.71 6.33 -11.04
N PRO A 42 11.77 7.65 -11.33
CA PRO A 42 11.19 8.64 -10.44
C PRO A 42 9.67 8.46 -10.31
N ARG A 43 9.11 8.92 -9.18
CA ARG A 43 7.67 8.89 -8.94
C ARG A 43 6.92 9.68 -10.02
N LEU A 44 5.83 9.08 -10.51
CA LEU A 44 4.90 9.77 -11.40
C LEU A 44 4.13 10.84 -10.63
N ARG A 45 3.92 11.96 -11.31
CA ARG A 45 3.28 13.14 -10.76
C ARG A 45 1.81 13.20 -11.12
N PHE A 46 0.95 12.75 -10.20
CA PHE A 46 -0.50 12.71 -10.40
C PHE A 46 -1.25 13.62 -9.44
N CYS A 47 -2.31 14.23 -9.96
CA CYS A 47 -3.26 15.02 -9.20
C CYS A 47 -3.98 14.12 -8.22
N VAL A 48 -3.83 14.40 -6.92
CA VAL A 48 -4.49 13.61 -5.87
C VAL A 48 -6.01 13.67 -5.96
N SER A 49 -6.56 14.78 -6.48
CA SER A 49 -8.00 15.01 -6.56
C SER A 49 -8.68 14.27 -7.73
N CYS A 50 -8.03 14.16 -8.89
CA CYS A 50 -8.66 13.62 -10.11
C CYS A 50 -7.83 12.61 -10.92
N GLY A 51 -6.56 12.37 -10.55
CA GLY A 51 -5.68 11.42 -11.24
C GLY A 51 -5.01 11.91 -12.52
N TYR A 52 -5.27 13.15 -12.97
CA TYR A 52 -4.56 13.74 -14.12
C TYR A 52 -3.11 14.14 -13.79
N TRP A 53 -2.32 14.63 -14.75
CA TRP A 53 -0.95 15.08 -14.49
C TRP A 53 -0.88 16.22 -13.46
N GLY A 54 -0.04 16.05 -12.46
CA GLY A 54 0.24 17.04 -11.42
C GLY A 54 1.11 18.16 -11.96
N HIS A 55 0.62 19.40 -11.89
CA HIS A 55 1.35 20.59 -12.33
C HIS A 55 1.78 21.47 -11.16
N TYR A 56 1.04 21.41 -10.06
CA TYR A 56 1.26 22.21 -8.87
C TYR A 56 1.45 21.31 -7.66
N ARG A 57 2.16 21.81 -6.65
CA ARG A 57 2.44 21.11 -5.41
C ARG A 57 1.95 21.91 -4.22
N CYS A 58 1.20 21.27 -3.33
CA CYS A 58 0.76 21.88 -2.09
C CYS A 58 1.95 22.11 -1.17
N GLN A 59 2.15 23.34 -0.70
CA GLN A 59 3.26 23.67 0.19
C GLN A 59 3.11 23.10 1.61
N LYS A 60 1.92 22.65 2.00
CA LYS A 60 1.65 22.09 3.33
C LYS A 60 1.97 20.60 3.44
N CYS A 61 1.41 19.77 2.55
CA CYS A 61 1.57 18.32 2.58
C CYS A 61 2.46 17.75 1.46
N GLY A 62 2.76 18.54 0.42
CA GLY A 62 3.57 18.09 -0.70
C GLY A 62 2.83 17.30 -1.78
N ASP A 63 1.51 17.09 -1.66
CA ASP A 63 0.69 16.47 -2.69
C ASP A 63 0.58 17.34 -3.94
N GLU A 64 0.35 16.68 -5.08
CA GLU A 64 0.26 17.34 -6.38
C GLU A 64 -1.19 17.46 -6.85
N TYR A 65 -1.46 18.51 -7.62
CA TYR A 65 -2.75 18.74 -8.25
C TYR A 65 -2.60 19.39 -9.63
N CYS A 66 -3.61 19.21 -10.49
CA CYS A 66 -3.54 19.66 -11.88
C CYS A 66 -4.01 21.12 -12.08
N SER A 67 -4.88 21.64 -11.20
CA SER A 67 -5.52 22.96 -11.37
C SER A 67 -5.91 23.60 -10.05
N ILE A 68 -6.21 24.90 -10.05
CA ILE A 68 -6.65 25.65 -8.86
C ILE A 68 -7.87 25.00 -8.22
N LYS A 69 -8.88 24.60 -9.01
CA LYS A 69 -10.09 23.90 -8.51
C LYS A 69 -9.74 22.62 -7.76
N CYS A 70 -8.85 21.81 -8.32
CA CYS A 70 -8.38 20.58 -7.66
C CYS A 70 -7.58 20.89 -6.39
N GLY A 71 -6.82 22.00 -6.38
CA GLY A 71 -6.07 22.48 -5.23
C GLY A 71 -6.93 23.03 -4.10
N GLU A 72 -8.08 23.65 -4.40
CA GLU A 72 -9.07 24.11 -3.43
C GLU A 72 -9.79 22.93 -2.78
N TRP A 73 -10.30 22.01 -3.59
CA TRP A 73 -10.91 20.77 -3.09
C TRP A 73 -9.93 19.95 -2.25
N HIS A 74 -8.67 19.86 -2.70
CA HIS A 74 -7.60 19.25 -1.92
C HIS A 74 -7.44 19.94 -0.56
N ARG A 75 -7.35 21.28 -0.53
CA ARG A 75 -7.20 22.07 0.70
C ARG A 75 -8.35 21.86 1.69
N GLU A 76 -9.56 21.70 1.20
CA GLU A 76 -10.75 21.54 2.04
C GLU A 76 -10.90 20.12 2.60
N PHE A 77 -10.70 19.08 1.78
CA PHE A 77 -11.10 17.72 2.15
C PHE A 77 -9.92 16.76 2.42
N ARG A 78 -8.73 17.02 1.87
CA ARG A 78 -7.59 16.07 1.87
C ARG A 78 -6.28 16.60 2.44
N CYS A 79 -6.05 17.91 2.51
CA CYS A 79 -4.76 18.45 2.90
C CYS A 79 -4.37 18.05 4.33
N GLY A 80 -3.21 17.40 4.48
CA GLY A 80 -2.67 16.98 5.77
C GLY A 80 -3.30 15.70 6.36
N LYS A 81 -4.17 15.01 5.62
CA LYS A 81 -4.58 13.65 5.97
C LYS A 81 -3.53 12.69 5.43
N VAL A 82 -2.72 12.15 6.34
CA VAL A 82 -1.79 11.04 6.08
C VAL A 82 -2.58 9.77 5.84
#